data_AF-A0A1H7Z7I8-F1
#
_entry.id   AF-A0A1H7Z7I8-F1
#
_cell.length_a   1.000
_cell.length_b   1.000
_cell.length_c   1.000
_cell.angle_alpha   90.00
_cell.angle_beta   90.00
_cell.angle_gamma   90.00
#
_symmetry.space_group_name_H-M   'P 1'
#
loop_
_entity.id
_entity.type
_entity.pdbx_description
1 polymer ?
#
loop_
_entity_poly.entity_id
_entity_poly.type
_entity_poly.pdbx_seq_one_letter_code
_entity_poly.pdbx_strand_id
1 'polypeptide(L)'
;MLKHVLLIITLLSQILSTLKELLFFVKALWRWLEPMVNRIDPALLNELIHTLLDYLKRRLQDSPDQQPGPIAEYYDQNGTKQLYDERQLMTISQATRLLKISRFKLDDMRATGKLCTLKKDPNDREVRLLRSEVEAARVWYSIPKGKV
;
A
#
# COMPACT_ATOMS: atom_id res chain seq x y z
N MET A 1 -20.79 11.56 -48.77
CA MET A 1 -21.50 10.96 -47.63
C MET A 1 -21.74 9.45 -47.78
N LEU A 2 -22.24 8.95 -48.92
CA LEU A 2 -22.56 7.51 -49.11
C LEU A 2 -21.41 6.53 -48.80
N LYS A 3 -20.17 6.87 -49.19
CA LYS A 3 -18.97 6.05 -48.90
C LYS A 3 -18.69 5.88 -47.40
N HIS A 4 -18.98 6.90 -46.59
CA HIS A 4 -18.74 6.85 -45.15
C HIS A 4 -19.81 6.00 -44.44
N VAL A 5 -21.06 6.04 -44.94
CA VAL A 5 -22.17 5.22 -44.42
C VAL A 5 -21.90 3.73 -44.67
N LEU A 6 -21.44 3.36 -45.87
CA LEU A 6 -21.05 1.99 -46.19
C LEU A 6 -19.93 1.46 -45.29
N LEU A 7 -18.91 2.29 -45.02
CA LEU A 7 -17.76 1.94 -44.20
C LEU A 7 -18.17 1.69 -42.72
N ILE A 8 -19.09 2.51 -42.20
CA ILE A 8 -19.66 2.32 -40.85
C ILE A 8 -20.43 1.00 -40.77
N ILE A 9 -21.26 0.68 -41.78
CA ILE A 9 -22.04 -0.57 -41.79
C ILE A 9 -21.13 -1.80 -41.82
N THR A 10 -20.04 -1.77 -42.61
CA THR A 10 -19.08 -2.88 -42.67
C THR A 10 -18.34 -3.05 -41.34
N LEU A 11 -17.93 -1.96 -40.70
CA LEU A 11 -17.28 -2.02 -39.39
C LEU A 11 -18.21 -2.57 -38.31
N LEU A 12 -19.47 -2.14 -38.31
CA LEU A 12 -20.47 -2.61 -37.34
C LEU A 12 -20.74 -4.12 -37.50
N SER A 13 -20.82 -4.59 -38.75
CA SER A 13 -20.97 -6.00 -39.08
C SER A 13 -19.78 -6.84 -38.58
N GLN A 14 -18.56 -6.32 -38.76
CA GLN A 14 -17.35 -7.00 -38.34
C GLN A 14 -17.22 -7.08 -36.81
N ILE A 15 -17.57 -6.00 -36.10
CA ILE A 15 -17.64 -5.97 -34.63
C ILE A 15 -18.68 -7.00 -34.14
N LEU A 16 -19.87 -7.04 -34.73
CA LEU A 16 -20.91 -8.00 -34.34
C LEU A 16 -20.43 -9.44 -34.54
N SER A 17 -19.72 -9.72 -35.63
CA SER A 17 -19.16 -11.04 -35.89
C SER A 17 -18.10 -11.41 -34.85
N THR A 18 -17.19 -10.51 -34.52
CA THR A 18 -16.17 -10.77 -33.48
C THR A 18 -16.80 -10.97 -32.10
N LEU A 19 -17.87 -10.25 -31.78
CA LEU A 19 -18.58 -10.42 -30.51
C LEU A 19 -19.24 -11.81 -30.42
N LYS A 20 -19.81 -12.30 -31.51
CA LYS A 20 -20.40 -13.65 -31.57
C LYS A 20 -19.34 -14.73 -31.37
N GLU A 21 -18.19 -14.61 -32.03
CA GLU A 21 -17.06 -15.53 -31.87
C GLU A 21 -16.54 -15.54 -30.42
N LEU A 22 -16.38 -14.35 -29.82
CA LEU A 22 -15.98 -14.23 -28.41
C LEU A 22 -16.98 -14.91 -27.48
N LEU A 23 -18.27 -14.70 -27.70
CA LEU A 23 -19.33 -15.26 -26.88
C LEU A 23 -19.42 -16.79 -27.03
N PHE A 24 -19.15 -17.30 -28.23
CA PHE A 24 -18.99 -18.73 -28.48
C PHE A 24 -17.79 -19.29 -27.71
N PHE A 25 -16.65 -18.61 -27.76
CA PHE A 25 -15.44 -19.01 -27.04
C PHE A 25 -15.66 -19.04 -25.53
N VAL A 26 -16.30 -18.00 -24.96
CA VAL A 26 -16.63 -17.95 -23.53
C VAL A 26 -17.55 -19.10 -23.13
N LYS A 27 -18.56 -19.43 -23.95
CA LYS A 27 -19.44 -20.58 -23.69
C LYS A 27 -18.69 -21.92 -23.78
N ALA A 28 -17.81 -22.08 -24.74
CA ALA A 28 -16.99 -23.28 -24.89
C ALA A 28 -16.04 -23.45 -23.69
N LEU A 29 -15.39 -22.36 -23.27
CA LEU A 29 -14.53 -22.32 -22.10
C LEU A 29 -15.31 -22.65 -20.83
N TRP A 30 -16.51 -22.09 -20.66
CA TRP A 30 -17.38 -22.42 -19.53
C TRP A 30 -17.75 -23.90 -19.50
N ARG A 31 -18.17 -24.48 -20.63
CA ARG A 31 -18.47 -25.93 -20.71
C ARG A 31 -17.26 -26.81 -20.40
N TRP A 32 -16.05 -26.36 -20.72
CA TRP A 32 -14.83 -27.07 -20.38
C TRP A 32 -14.48 -26.95 -18.88
N LEU A 33 -14.74 -25.79 -18.27
CA LEU A 33 -14.49 -25.51 -16.86
C LEU A 33 -15.54 -26.10 -15.92
N GLU A 34 -16.81 -26.16 -16.34
CA GLU A 34 -17.95 -26.68 -15.57
C GLU A 34 -17.67 -28.03 -14.90
N PRO A 35 -17.14 -29.07 -15.58
CA PRO A 35 -16.82 -30.33 -14.93
C PRO A 35 -15.64 -30.23 -13.95
N MET A 36 -14.71 -29.28 -14.10
CA MET A 36 -13.65 -29.06 -13.10
C MET A 36 -14.21 -28.38 -11.86
N VAL A 37 -15.04 -27.34 -12.04
CA VAL A 37 -15.68 -26.61 -10.94
C VAL A 37 -16.62 -27.53 -10.15
N ASN A 38 -17.41 -28.35 -10.84
CA ASN A 38 -18.34 -29.28 -10.20
C ASN A 38 -17.65 -30.49 -9.52
N ARG A 39 -16.35 -30.72 -9.78
CA ARG A 39 -15.53 -31.71 -9.07
C ARG A 39 -14.90 -31.15 -7.80
N ILE A 40 -14.92 -29.84 -7.60
CA ILE A 40 -14.43 -29.23 -6.36
C ILE A 40 -15.52 -29.42 -5.30
N ASP A 41 -15.19 -30.16 -4.25
CA ASP A 41 -16.07 -30.32 -3.11
C ASP A 41 -16.28 -28.95 -2.44
N PRO A 42 -17.52 -28.42 -2.38
CA PRO A 42 -17.79 -27.13 -1.76
C PRO A 42 -17.43 -27.11 -0.27
N ALA A 43 -17.42 -28.25 0.41
CA ALA A 43 -16.97 -28.34 1.80
C ALA A 43 -15.46 -28.08 1.91
N LEU A 44 -14.67 -28.66 1.01
CA LEU A 44 -13.21 -28.50 0.98
C LEU A 44 -12.82 -27.07 0.58
N LEU A 45 -13.57 -26.44 -0.33
CA LEU A 45 -13.39 -25.03 -0.67
C LEU A 45 -13.66 -24.12 0.55
N ASN A 46 -14.76 -24.36 1.28
CA ASN A 46 -15.08 -23.58 2.47
C ASN A 46 -14.04 -23.80 3.58
N GLU A 47 -13.57 -25.02 3.78
CA GLU A 47 -12.51 -25.33 4.76
C GLU A 47 -11.21 -24.60 4.41
N LEU A 48 -10.81 -24.58 3.13
CA LEU A 48 -9.65 -23.81 2.67
C LEU A 48 -9.84 -22.32 2.87
N ILE A 49 -11.02 -21.77 2.58
CA ILE A 49 -11.33 -20.35 2.79
C ILE A 49 -11.23 -20.02 4.29
N HIS A 50 -11.84 -20.81 5.17
CA HIS A 50 -11.79 -20.59 6.61
C HIS A 50 -10.36 -20.70 7.16
N THR A 51 -9.59 -21.68 6.70
CA THR A 51 -8.19 -21.86 7.10
C THR A 51 -7.33 -20.67 6.65
N LEU A 52 -7.52 -20.18 5.43
CA LEU A 52 -6.83 -19.00 4.92
C LEU A 52 -7.24 -17.74 5.68
N LEU A 53 -8.52 -17.57 5.98
CA LEU A 53 -9.02 -16.44 6.76
C LEU A 53 -8.45 -16.46 8.18
N ASP A 54 -8.39 -17.61 8.83
CA ASP A 54 -7.80 -17.74 10.17
C ASP A 54 -6.29 -17.53 10.15
N TYR A 55 -5.59 -18.04 9.13
CA TYR A 55 -4.17 -17.76 8.93
C TYR A 55 -3.91 -16.26 8.76
N LEU A 56 -4.71 -15.59 7.93
CA LEU A 56 -4.60 -14.15 7.69
C LEU A 56 -4.95 -13.35 8.95
N LYS A 57 -6.01 -13.72 9.68
CA LYS A 57 -6.37 -13.10 10.96
C LYS A 57 -5.25 -13.23 11.99
N ARG A 58 -4.66 -14.42 12.13
CA ARG A 58 -3.51 -14.63 13.01
C ARG A 58 -2.31 -13.79 12.57
N ARG A 59 -2.00 -13.75 11.27
CA ARG A 59 -0.94 -12.88 10.73
C ARG A 59 -1.16 -11.39 10.95
N LEU A 60 -2.43 -10.95 10.94
CA LEU A 60 -2.81 -9.57 11.23
C LEU A 60 -2.78 -9.26 12.74
N GLN A 61 -3.19 -10.21 13.59
CA GLN A 61 -3.16 -10.08 15.06
C GLN A 61 -1.74 -10.22 15.63
N ASP A 62 -0.90 -11.03 15.01
CA ASP A 62 0.53 -11.19 15.33
C ASP A 62 1.38 -10.05 14.74
N SER A 63 0.77 -8.98 14.21
CA SER A 63 1.52 -7.75 13.97
C SER A 63 1.92 -7.21 15.34
N PRO A 64 3.22 -7.24 15.71
CA PRO A 64 3.67 -6.77 17.01
C PRO A 64 3.37 -5.28 17.22
N ASP A 65 2.91 -4.57 16.17
CA ASP A 65 2.55 -3.16 16.11
C ASP A 65 1.16 -2.81 16.68
N GLN A 66 0.28 -3.77 17.06
CA GLN A 66 -1.10 -3.47 17.52
C GLN A 66 -1.34 -3.39 19.04
N GLN A 67 -0.38 -3.73 19.90
CA GLN A 67 -0.50 -3.37 21.31
C GLN A 67 -0.20 -1.87 21.49
N PRO A 68 -1.08 -1.05 22.08
CA PRO A 68 -0.79 0.36 22.29
C PRO A 68 0.50 0.46 23.13
N GLY A 69 1.55 1.03 22.53
CA GLY A 69 2.77 1.34 23.25
C GLY A 69 2.51 2.45 24.26
N PRO A 70 3.49 2.76 25.13
CA PRO A 70 3.37 3.87 26.06
C PRO A 70 3.11 5.17 25.28
N ILE A 71 1.94 5.76 25.50
CA ILE A 71 1.56 7.04 24.90
C ILE A 71 2.27 8.14 25.70
N ALA A 72 3.00 9.01 25.01
CA ALA A 72 3.66 10.16 25.61
C ALA A 72 3.36 11.45 24.84
N GLU A 73 3.51 12.56 25.55
CA GLU A 73 3.31 13.89 25.02
C GLU A 73 4.57 14.38 24.31
N TYR A 74 4.39 14.95 23.12
CA TYR A 74 5.46 15.57 22.35
C TYR A 74 5.02 16.94 21.84
N TYR A 75 6.00 17.81 21.67
CA TYR A 75 5.88 19.13 21.06
C TYR A 75 6.40 19.07 19.63
N ASP A 76 5.62 19.60 18.70
CA ASP A 76 6.03 19.80 17.32
C ASP A 76 6.89 21.06 17.14
N GLN A 77 7.30 21.32 15.90
CA GLN A 77 8.10 22.51 15.54
C GLN A 77 7.38 23.84 15.79
N ASN A 78 6.05 23.83 15.90
CA ASN A 78 5.21 24.99 16.17
C ASN A 78 4.89 25.14 17.67
N GLY A 79 5.41 24.25 18.53
CA GLY A 79 5.10 24.21 19.96
C GLY A 79 3.72 23.61 20.27
N THR A 80 3.06 22.99 19.29
CA THR A 80 1.79 22.30 19.50
C THR A 80 2.03 20.96 20.17
N LYS A 81 1.27 20.71 21.23
CA LYS A 81 1.33 19.49 22.01
C LYS A 81 0.45 18.40 21.41
N GLN A 82 1.01 17.23 21.15
CA GLN A 82 0.30 16.08 20.61
C GLN A 82 0.73 14.79 21.33
N LEU A 83 -0.18 13.81 21.37
CA LEU A 83 0.06 12.50 21.96
C LEU A 83 0.48 11.51 20.87
N TYR A 84 1.59 10.80 21.11
CA TYR A 84 2.08 9.77 20.20
C TYR A 84 2.46 8.51 20.95
N ASP A 85 2.23 7.37 20.30
CA ASP A 85 2.85 6.10 20.67
C ASP A 85 4.31 6.10 20.18
N GLU A 86 5.24 5.60 21.00
CA GLU A 86 6.64 5.43 20.61
C GLU A 86 6.84 4.64 19.29
N ARG A 87 5.90 3.77 18.93
CA ARG A 87 5.92 3.01 17.66
C ARG A 87 5.70 3.91 16.44
N GLN A 88 4.88 4.94 16.60
CA GLN A 88 4.64 5.96 15.57
C GLN A 88 5.86 6.87 15.39
N LEU A 89 6.84 6.77 16.27
CA LEU A 89 8.02 7.59 16.29
C LEU A 89 9.26 6.81 15.84
N MET A 90 10.23 7.57 15.37
CA MET A 90 11.51 7.06 14.91
C MET A 90 12.63 8.00 15.34
N THR A 91 13.75 7.44 15.76
CA THR A 91 14.97 8.22 16.03
C THR A 91 15.67 8.63 14.74
N ILE A 92 16.52 9.66 14.83
CA ILE A 92 17.42 10.08 13.73
C ILE A 92 18.26 8.90 13.19
N SER A 93 18.77 8.05 14.07
CA SER A 93 19.59 6.89 13.68
C SER A 93 18.80 5.86 12.88
N GLN A 94 17.57 5.57 13.27
CA GLN A 94 16.68 4.67 12.52
C GLN A 94 16.30 5.28 11.16
N ALA A 95 15.98 6.57 11.11
CA ALA A 95 15.58 7.25 9.87
C ALA A 95 16.72 7.31 8.85
N THR A 96 17.94 7.63 9.28
CA THR A 96 19.13 7.62 8.40
C THR A 96 19.41 6.24 7.82
N ARG A 97 19.26 5.17 8.61
CA ARG A 97 19.39 3.78 8.14
C ARG A 97 18.30 3.42 7.14
N LEU A 98 17.05 3.77 7.41
CA LEU A 98 15.91 3.45 6.54
C LEU A 98 15.99 4.15 5.18
N LEU A 99 16.37 5.43 5.18
CA LEU A 99 16.50 6.25 3.96
C LEU A 99 17.86 6.11 3.27
N LYS A 100 18.84 5.46 3.92
CA LYS A 100 20.24 5.39 3.48
C LYS A 100 20.81 6.77 3.11
N ILE A 101 20.67 7.72 4.04
CA ILE A 101 21.19 9.10 3.92
C ILE A 101 22.06 9.48 5.10
N SER A 102 22.94 10.47 4.91
CA SER A 102 23.72 11.06 5.99
C SER A 102 22.83 11.82 6.98
N ARG A 103 23.30 11.95 8.22
CA ARG A 103 22.63 12.77 9.25
C ARG A 103 22.44 14.21 8.80
N PHE A 104 23.45 14.81 8.17
CA PHE A 104 23.36 16.17 7.60
C PHE A 104 22.20 16.32 6.62
N LYS A 105 21.96 15.32 5.76
CA LYS A 105 20.85 15.38 4.81
C LYS A 105 19.50 15.25 5.49
N LEU A 106 19.41 14.42 6.53
CA LEU A 106 18.19 14.29 7.33
C LEU A 106 17.89 15.59 8.08
N ASP A 107 18.92 16.25 8.64
CA ASP A 107 18.78 17.55 9.31
C ASP A 107 18.33 18.65 8.35
N ASP A 108 18.84 18.68 7.11
CA ASP A 108 18.35 19.56 6.04
C ASP A 108 16.86 19.30 5.71
N MET A 109 16.43 18.03 5.63
CA MET A 109 15.02 17.69 5.42
C MET A 109 14.11 18.17 6.56
N ARG A 110 14.59 18.13 7.80
CA ARG A 110 13.87 18.63 8.97
C ARG A 110 13.80 20.16 8.98
N ALA A 111 14.91 20.82 8.70
CA ALA A 111 15.00 22.28 8.64
C ALA A 111 14.12 22.87 7.53
N THR A 112 13.94 22.14 6.43
CA THR A 112 13.04 22.51 5.33
C THR A 112 11.59 22.07 5.52
N GLY A 113 11.22 21.54 6.70
CA GLY A 113 9.86 21.14 7.04
C GLY A 113 9.34 19.89 6.31
N LYS A 114 10.21 19.11 5.68
CA LYS A 114 9.82 17.87 4.96
C LYS A 114 9.62 16.67 5.89
N LEU A 115 10.09 16.78 7.13
CA LEU A 115 9.91 15.80 8.18
C LEU A 115 9.59 16.53 9.49
N CYS A 116 8.50 16.14 10.13
CA CYS A 116 8.09 16.66 11.42
C CYS A 116 9.11 16.26 12.50
N THR A 117 9.51 17.25 13.30
CA THR A 117 10.40 17.08 14.44
C THR A 117 9.57 17.16 15.70
N LEU A 118 9.66 16.11 16.51
CA LEU A 118 8.96 15.96 17.78
C LEU A 118 9.96 15.88 18.93
N LYS A 119 9.65 16.56 20.04
CA LYS A 119 10.45 16.55 21.27
C LYS A 119 9.57 16.34 22.48
N LYS A 120 10.07 15.66 23.53
CA LYS A 120 9.30 15.50 24.79
C LYS A 120 9.19 16.80 25.57
N ASP A 121 10.23 17.63 25.52
CA ASP A 121 10.27 18.98 26.08
C ASP A 121 10.86 19.95 25.04
N PRO A 122 10.43 21.22 24.98
CA PRO A 122 11.02 22.21 24.08
C PRO A 122 12.55 22.31 24.17
N ASN A 123 13.11 22.13 25.37
CA ASN A 123 14.54 22.18 25.66
C ASN A 123 15.25 20.82 25.48
N ASP A 124 14.52 19.77 25.13
CA ASP A 124 15.10 18.45 24.94
C ASP A 124 16.04 18.43 23.71
N ARG A 125 17.14 17.70 23.87
CA ARG A 125 18.10 17.42 22.81
C ARG A 125 17.67 16.20 22.00
N GLU A 126 16.86 15.32 22.58
CA GLU A 126 16.39 14.15 21.90
C GLU A 126 15.28 14.50 20.92
N VAL A 127 15.47 14.09 19.67
CA VAL A 127 14.53 14.34 18.58
C VAL A 127 13.93 13.03 18.11
N ARG A 128 12.62 13.02 18.01
CA ARG A 128 11.83 11.99 17.36
C ARG A 128 11.22 12.51 16.07
N LEU A 129 11.04 11.62 15.11
CA LEU A 129 10.42 11.88 13.81
C LEU A 129 9.19 10.98 13.66
N LEU A 130 8.18 11.43 12.91
CA LEU A 130 7.04 10.59 12.58
C LEU A 130 7.47 9.46 11.63
N ARG A 131 7.24 8.22 12.05
CA ARG A 131 7.59 7.02 11.28
C ARG A 131 6.93 7.01 9.91
N SER A 132 5.64 7.34 9.86
CA SER A 132 4.84 7.41 8.62
C SER A 132 5.44 8.38 7.60
N GLU A 133 5.91 9.55 8.04
CA GLU A 133 6.54 10.54 7.15
C GLU A 133 7.89 10.08 6.65
N VAL A 134 8.69 9.44 7.50
CA VAL A 134 10.00 8.87 7.10
C VAL A 134 9.79 7.72 6.10
N GLU A 135 8.78 6.88 6.30
CA GLU A 135 8.42 5.82 5.36
C GLU A 135 7.90 6.39 4.03
N ALA A 136 7.08 7.45 4.05
CA ALA A 136 6.70 8.16 2.85
C ALA A 136 7.92 8.79 2.15
N ALA A 137 8.88 9.34 2.90
CA ALA A 137 10.13 9.86 2.38
C ALA A 137 11.00 8.82 1.69
N ARG A 138 10.92 7.56 2.11
CA ARG A 138 11.57 6.46 1.39
C ARG A 138 11.06 6.40 -0.05
N VAL A 139 9.75 6.52 -0.25
CA VAL A 139 9.10 6.42 -1.56
C VAL A 139 9.48 7.58 -2.48
N TRP A 140 9.39 8.83 -2.01
CA TRP A 140 9.63 9.97 -2.90
C TRP A 140 11.11 10.40 -2.99
N TYR A 141 11.95 10.12 -1.99
CA TYR A 141 13.35 10.54 -1.98
C TYR A 141 14.33 9.41 -2.33
N SER A 142 14.14 8.23 -1.77
CA SER A 142 15.18 7.19 -1.75
C SER A 142 15.07 6.22 -2.92
N ILE A 143 13.86 5.74 -3.22
CA ILE A 143 13.59 4.81 -4.34
C ILE A 143 13.99 5.41 -5.69
N PRO A 144 13.60 6.66 -6.07
CA PRO A 144 13.96 7.23 -7.37
C PRO A 144 15.47 7.44 -7.55
N LYS A 145 16.24 7.42 -6.45
CA LYS A 145 17.69 7.60 -6.43
C LYS A 145 18.44 6.26 -6.34
N GLY A 146 17.74 5.14 -6.42
CA GLY A 146 18.31 3.79 -6.33
C GLY A 146 19.02 3.51 -5.00
N LYS A 147 18.65 4.24 -3.94
CA LYS A 147 19.31 4.07 -2.63
C LYS A 147 18.79 2.83 -1.92
N VAL A 148 17.49 2.57 -2.01
CA VAL A 148 16.80 1.46 -1.35
C VAL A 148 16.34 0.44 -2.36
#